data_AF-A0A661Z0K3-F1
#
_entry.id   AF-A0A661Z0K3-F1
#
_cell.length_a   1.000
_cell.length_b   1.000
_cell.length_c   1.000
_cell.angle_alpha   90.00
_cell.angle_beta   90.00
_cell.angle_gamma   90.00
#
_symmetry.space_group_name_H-M   'P 1'
#
loop_
_entity.id
_entity.type
_entity.pdbx_description
1 polymer ?
#
loop_
_entity_poly.entity_id
_entity_poly.type
_entity_poly.pdbx_seq_one_letter_code
_entity_poly.pdbx_strand_id
1 'polypeptide(L)'
;MYIFAAIIINKLYNKTKLKLFLISVFLLFITIISNGQDRAMWATIWSSNTAAKIDNIINNASINNFNKVFLQVRYRADAMYIPNRSDSAYQNNELRCYILKDPTFDPLQYAIVKAKEKNIEIHAWVPIFVVTPHDLSKISETHIYNTHKEWLTYDQSGVVMAYNSHEGAFLDPGIPDVQNYTLDIFRDIAINYNIDGIQLDYIRYPDSLYGFNPIAIQNF
;
A
#
# COMPACT_ATOMS: atom_id res chain seq x y z
N MET A 1 62.30 -7.31 -36.57
CA MET A 1 61.36 -7.93 -35.58
C MET A 1 60.71 -6.90 -34.64
N TYR A 2 61.41 -5.84 -34.19
CA TYR A 2 60.88 -4.85 -33.22
C TYR A 2 59.75 -3.92 -33.73
N ILE A 3 59.74 -3.54 -35.01
CA ILE A 3 58.72 -2.60 -35.56
C ILE A 3 57.31 -3.25 -35.62
N PHE A 4 57.23 -4.53 -35.96
CA PHE A 4 55.95 -5.26 -36.02
C PHE A 4 55.31 -5.45 -34.63
N ALA A 5 56.13 -5.69 -33.60
CA ALA A 5 55.65 -5.80 -32.22
C ALA A 5 55.04 -4.48 -31.72
N ALA A 6 55.67 -3.33 -32.00
CA ALA A 6 55.18 -2.02 -31.60
C ALA A 6 53.82 -1.67 -32.23
N ILE A 7 53.62 -2.00 -33.52
CA ILE A 7 52.34 -1.75 -34.22
C ILE A 7 51.21 -2.63 -33.66
N ILE A 8 51.50 -3.90 -33.36
CA ILE A 8 50.51 -4.82 -32.77
C ILE A 8 50.13 -4.38 -31.35
N ILE A 9 51.10 -3.98 -30.53
CA ILE A 9 50.87 -3.47 -29.16
C ILE A 9 50.01 -2.19 -29.21
N ASN A 10 50.29 -1.25 -30.12
CA ASN A 10 49.52 -0.01 -30.25
C ASN A 10 48.09 -0.26 -30.75
N LYS A 11 47.90 -1.22 -31.67
CA LYS A 11 46.57 -1.61 -32.17
C LYS A 11 45.74 -2.35 -31.10
N LEU A 12 46.38 -3.19 -30.28
CA LEU A 12 45.75 -3.83 -29.13
C LEU A 12 45.40 -2.81 -28.04
N TYR A 13 46.32 -1.88 -27.73
CA TYR A 13 46.11 -0.79 -26.77
C TYR A 13 44.93 0.12 -27.17
N ASN A 14 44.82 0.48 -28.46
CA ASN A 14 43.69 1.28 -28.96
C ASN A 14 42.37 0.50 -28.98
N LYS A 15 42.38 -0.81 -29.24
CA LYS A 15 41.17 -1.66 -29.09
C LYS A 15 40.71 -1.75 -27.63
N THR A 16 41.64 -1.85 -26.68
CA THR A 16 41.32 -1.87 -25.25
C THR A 16 40.75 -0.52 -24.78
N LYS A 17 41.33 0.60 -25.22
CA LYS A 17 40.77 1.94 -24.95
C LYS A 17 39.37 2.14 -25.54
N LEU A 18 39.12 1.68 -26.78
CA LEU A 18 37.80 1.77 -27.41
C LEU A 18 36.77 0.91 -26.67
N LYS A 19 37.13 -0.31 -26.23
CA LYS A 19 36.26 -1.15 -25.40
C LYS A 19 35.93 -0.49 -24.06
N LEU A 20 36.94 0.06 -23.37
CA LEU A 20 36.73 0.76 -22.10
C LEU A 20 35.85 2.01 -22.28
N PHE A 21 36.02 2.75 -23.37
CA PHE A 21 35.16 3.88 -23.72
C PHE A 21 33.71 3.46 -23.96
N LEU A 22 33.47 2.41 -24.76
CA LEU A 22 32.12 1.88 -25.00
C LEU A 22 31.45 1.36 -23.72
N ILE A 23 32.21 0.70 -22.83
CA ILE A 23 31.71 0.28 -21.52
C ILE A 23 31.35 1.50 -20.67
N SER A 24 32.17 2.55 -20.65
CA SER A 24 31.88 3.77 -19.91
C SER A 24 30.65 4.52 -20.42
N VAL A 25 30.46 4.60 -21.75
CA VAL A 25 29.26 5.17 -22.37
C VAL A 25 28.03 4.33 -22.03
N PHE A 26 28.13 2.99 -22.12
CA PHE A 26 27.05 2.08 -21.75
C PHE A 26 26.67 2.21 -20.26
N LEU A 27 27.64 2.32 -19.37
CA LEU A 27 27.41 2.56 -17.93
C LEU A 27 26.77 3.94 -17.67
N LEU A 28 27.15 4.98 -18.45
CA LEU A 28 26.52 6.29 -18.39
C LEU A 28 25.05 6.24 -18.85
N PHE A 29 24.76 5.45 -19.89
CA PHE A 29 23.38 5.22 -20.34
C PHE A 29 22.57 4.46 -19.29
N ILE A 30 23.16 3.47 -18.61
CA ILE A 30 22.50 2.76 -17.50
C ILE A 30 22.18 3.71 -16.35
N THR A 31 23.10 4.61 -15.96
CA THR A 31 22.84 5.54 -14.87
C THR A 31 21.81 6.62 -15.23
N ILE A 32 21.71 7.01 -16.51
CA ILE A 32 20.65 7.89 -16.99
C ILE A 32 19.29 7.18 -16.98
N ILE A 33 19.24 5.90 -17.36
CA ILE A 33 18.02 5.07 -17.32
C ILE A 33 17.62 4.72 -15.87
N SER A 34 18.60 4.58 -14.96
CA SER A 34 18.36 4.15 -13.58
C SER A 34 17.97 5.29 -12.62
N ASN A 35 17.84 6.54 -13.09
CA ASN A 35 17.26 7.63 -12.30
C ASN A 35 15.73 7.52 -12.29
N GLY A 36 15.21 6.37 -11.86
CA GLY A 36 13.80 6.17 -11.57
C GLY A 36 13.38 7.04 -10.40
N GLN A 37 13.01 8.28 -10.66
CA GLN A 37 12.40 9.13 -9.64
C GLN A 37 10.97 8.63 -9.38
N ASP A 38 10.69 8.30 -8.13
CA ASP A 38 9.33 8.04 -7.68
C ASP A 38 8.59 9.36 -7.57
N ARG A 39 7.54 9.49 -8.39
CA ARG A 39 6.63 10.63 -8.40
C ARG A 39 5.26 10.04 -8.10
N ALA A 40 4.94 10.04 -6.81
CA ALA A 40 3.71 9.45 -6.29
C ALA A 40 2.69 10.52 -5.86
N MET A 41 1.41 10.19 -5.96
CA MET A 41 0.33 10.95 -5.34
C MET A 41 -0.58 10.04 -4.51
N TRP A 42 -1.13 10.56 -3.42
CA TRP A 42 -2.15 9.88 -2.63
C TRP A 42 -3.55 10.17 -3.17
N ALA A 43 -4.36 9.12 -3.26
CA ALA A 43 -5.77 9.21 -3.63
C ALA A 43 -6.63 8.61 -2.51
N THR A 44 -7.39 9.48 -1.83
CA THR A 44 -8.25 9.08 -0.71
C THR A 44 -9.53 8.39 -1.18
N ILE A 45 -10.25 7.74 -0.25
CA ILE A 45 -11.56 7.15 -0.52
C ILE A 45 -12.58 8.13 -1.11
N TRP A 46 -12.48 9.42 -0.77
CA TRP A 46 -13.41 10.46 -1.21
C TRP A 46 -13.25 10.80 -2.69
N SER A 47 -12.05 10.56 -3.23
CA SER A 47 -11.70 10.78 -4.62
C SER A 47 -11.71 9.50 -5.45
N SER A 48 -11.92 8.32 -4.86
CA SER A 48 -11.85 7.04 -5.58
C SER A 48 -13.15 6.23 -5.54
N ASN A 49 -14.24 6.75 -4.99
CA ASN A 49 -15.47 5.99 -4.81
C ASN A 49 -16.37 5.85 -6.07
N THR A 50 -15.95 6.38 -7.23
CA THR A 50 -16.65 6.17 -8.52
C THR A 50 -15.66 6.09 -9.68
N ALA A 51 -16.04 5.42 -10.77
CA ALA A 51 -15.25 5.31 -11.99
C ALA A 51 -14.75 6.66 -12.51
N ALA A 52 -15.64 7.65 -12.65
CA ALA A 52 -15.30 8.98 -13.15
C ALA A 52 -14.27 9.71 -12.29
N LYS A 53 -14.31 9.53 -10.96
CA LYS A 53 -13.30 10.14 -10.09
C LYS A 53 -11.96 9.43 -10.17
N ILE A 54 -11.95 8.10 -10.35
CA ILE A 54 -10.72 7.36 -10.62
C ILE A 54 -10.12 7.77 -11.96
N ASP A 55 -10.94 7.93 -13.01
CA ASP A 55 -10.46 8.45 -14.30
C ASP A 55 -9.77 9.81 -14.12
N ASN A 56 -10.35 10.70 -13.30
CA ASN A 56 -9.73 11.99 -12.97
C ASN A 56 -8.40 11.84 -12.23
N ILE A 57 -8.29 10.93 -11.25
CA ILE A 57 -7.03 10.65 -10.55
C ILE A 57 -5.96 10.23 -11.55
N ILE A 58 -6.25 9.23 -12.40
CA ILE A 58 -5.28 8.67 -13.34
C ILE A 58 -4.89 9.69 -14.42
N ASN A 59 -5.85 10.46 -14.93
CA ASN A 59 -5.56 11.53 -15.89
C ASN A 59 -4.70 12.64 -15.26
N ASN A 60 -5.01 13.05 -14.03
CA ASN A 60 -4.22 14.05 -13.32
C ASN A 60 -2.81 13.55 -13.03
N ALA A 61 -2.66 12.29 -12.60
CA ALA A 61 -1.36 11.66 -12.41
C ALA A 61 -0.55 11.72 -13.70
N SER A 62 -1.15 11.30 -14.83
CA SER A 62 -0.50 11.30 -16.14
C SER A 62 -0.07 12.70 -16.61
N ILE A 63 -0.97 13.70 -16.55
CA ILE A 63 -0.69 15.07 -17.02
C ILE A 63 0.37 15.76 -16.16
N ASN A 64 0.43 15.44 -14.86
CA ASN A 64 1.42 16.00 -13.94
C ASN A 64 2.67 15.12 -13.80
N ASN A 65 2.86 14.15 -14.71
CA ASN A 65 4.03 13.27 -14.77
C ASN A 65 4.24 12.39 -13.51
N PHE A 66 3.21 12.10 -12.71
CA PHE A 66 3.29 11.08 -11.68
C PHE A 66 3.36 9.69 -12.31
N ASN A 67 4.18 8.80 -11.73
CA ASN A 67 4.32 7.41 -12.15
C ASN A 67 3.73 6.41 -11.14
N LYS A 68 3.30 6.87 -9.96
CA LYS A 68 2.67 6.03 -8.94
C LYS A 68 1.44 6.71 -8.33
N VAL A 69 0.42 5.90 -8.03
CA VAL A 69 -0.74 6.33 -7.23
C VAL A 69 -0.88 5.42 -6.03
N PHE A 70 -0.88 6.05 -4.85
CA PHE A 70 -1.18 5.41 -3.58
C PHE A 70 -2.69 5.52 -3.34
N LEU A 71 -3.41 4.49 -3.78
CA LEU A 71 -4.86 4.46 -3.75
C LEU A 71 -5.31 3.92 -2.39
N GLN A 72 -6.08 4.69 -1.63
CA GLN A 72 -6.62 4.22 -0.36
C GLN A 72 -7.66 3.12 -0.61
N VAL A 73 -7.29 1.88 -0.28
CA VAL A 73 -8.15 0.69 -0.51
C VAL A 73 -8.85 0.22 0.75
N ARG A 74 -8.51 0.78 1.91
CA ARG A 74 -9.11 0.45 3.19
C ARG A 74 -9.35 1.72 3.98
N TYR A 75 -10.50 1.82 4.62
CA TYR A 75 -10.81 2.95 5.50
C TYR A 75 -11.58 2.46 6.71
N ARG A 76 -10.98 2.61 7.89
CA ARG A 76 -11.60 2.25 9.17
C ARG A 76 -12.12 0.82 9.18
N ALA A 77 -11.29 -0.14 8.80
CA ALA A 77 -11.64 -1.55 8.67
C ALA A 77 -12.80 -1.90 7.71
N ASP A 78 -13.16 -0.98 6.82
CA ASP A 78 -13.99 -1.30 5.66
C ASP A 78 -13.17 -1.28 4.36
N ALA A 79 -13.47 -2.22 3.47
CA ALA A 79 -12.81 -2.41 2.19
C ALA A 79 -13.37 -1.47 1.11
N MET A 80 -12.46 -0.90 0.31
CA MET A 80 -12.72 -0.19 -0.96
C MET A 80 -12.38 -1.06 -2.19
N TYR A 81 -12.37 -2.38 -2.00
CA TYR A 81 -12.16 -3.44 -3.01
C TYR A 81 -13.05 -4.64 -2.63
N ILE A 82 -13.36 -5.56 -3.54
CA ILE A 82 -14.21 -6.73 -3.23
C ILE A 82 -13.40 -7.74 -2.41
N PRO A 83 -13.73 -7.99 -1.12
CA PRO A 83 -13.00 -8.97 -0.34
C PRO A 83 -13.28 -10.41 -0.81
N ASN A 84 -12.29 -11.29 -0.63
CA ASN A 84 -12.36 -12.73 -0.98
C ASN A 84 -12.81 -13.00 -2.43
N ARG A 85 -12.25 -12.26 -3.39
CA ARG A 85 -12.75 -12.26 -4.78
C ARG A 85 -12.60 -13.60 -5.51
N SER A 86 -11.53 -14.36 -5.24
CA SER A 86 -11.27 -15.63 -5.95
C SER A 86 -10.76 -16.78 -5.09
N ASP A 87 -10.27 -16.52 -3.87
CA ASP A 87 -9.60 -17.52 -3.02
C ASP A 87 -10.35 -17.74 -1.70
N SER A 88 -10.20 -18.96 -1.16
CA SER A 88 -10.76 -19.48 0.09
C SER A 88 -9.69 -19.81 1.16
N ALA A 89 -8.40 -19.61 0.86
CA ALA A 89 -7.30 -19.99 1.74
C ALA A 89 -7.10 -19.08 2.99
N TYR A 90 -7.77 -17.93 3.02
CA TYR A 90 -7.79 -16.97 4.13
C TYR A 90 -9.20 -16.39 4.24
N GLN A 91 -9.49 -15.69 5.34
CA GLN A 91 -10.81 -15.12 5.56
C GLN A 91 -10.73 -13.62 5.84
N ASN A 92 -11.01 -12.82 4.82
CA ASN A 92 -11.19 -11.39 4.99
C ASN A 92 -12.66 -11.06 5.32
N ASN A 93 -12.96 -10.76 6.58
CA ASN A 93 -14.30 -10.45 7.06
C ASN A 93 -14.68 -8.96 6.93
N GLU A 94 -13.88 -8.16 6.23
CA GLU A 94 -14.17 -6.74 6.05
C GLU A 94 -15.44 -6.49 5.25
N LEU A 95 -16.20 -5.48 5.68
CA LEU A 95 -17.40 -5.03 4.99
C LEU A 95 -17.02 -4.04 3.90
N ARG A 96 -17.96 -3.78 2.97
CA ARG A 96 -17.79 -2.73 1.96
C ARG A 96 -17.92 -1.36 2.64
N CYS A 97 -16.98 -0.45 2.33
CA CYS A 97 -16.98 0.89 2.89
C CYS A 97 -18.27 1.66 2.57
N TYR A 98 -18.85 2.30 3.59
CA TYR A 98 -20.11 3.04 3.52
C TYR A 98 -20.15 4.14 2.45
N ILE A 99 -18.98 4.60 1.96
CA ILE A 99 -18.88 5.63 0.92
C ILE A 99 -19.18 5.09 -0.49
N LEU A 100 -19.17 3.77 -0.67
CA LEU A 100 -19.51 3.11 -1.92
C LEU A 100 -21.04 2.98 -2.03
N LYS A 101 -21.64 3.81 -2.89
CA LYS A 101 -23.08 3.75 -3.14
C LYS A 101 -23.50 2.54 -3.96
N ASP A 102 -22.62 2.11 -4.86
CA ASP A 102 -22.78 0.88 -5.64
C ASP A 102 -21.94 -0.22 -4.98
N PRO A 103 -22.56 -1.24 -4.35
CA PRO A 103 -21.83 -2.31 -3.68
C PRO A 103 -21.05 -3.20 -4.64
N THR A 104 -21.41 -3.21 -5.94
CA THR A 104 -20.77 -4.02 -6.97
C THR A 104 -19.56 -3.36 -7.60
N PHE A 105 -19.40 -2.04 -7.42
CA PHE A 105 -18.25 -1.31 -7.93
C PHE A 105 -16.98 -1.73 -7.16
N ASP A 106 -15.94 -2.09 -7.89
CA ASP A 106 -14.60 -2.40 -7.36
C ASP A 106 -13.61 -1.28 -7.73
N PRO A 107 -13.43 -0.27 -6.86
CA PRO A 107 -12.51 0.83 -7.09
C PRO A 107 -11.07 0.39 -7.39
N LEU A 108 -10.56 -0.60 -6.65
CA LEU A 108 -9.18 -1.06 -6.80
C LEU A 108 -8.97 -1.72 -8.17
N GLN A 109 -9.85 -2.65 -8.55
CA GLN A 109 -9.74 -3.30 -9.86
C GLN A 109 -9.89 -2.30 -11.01
N TYR A 110 -10.82 -1.35 -10.89
CA TYR A 110 -11.02 -0.32 -11.90
C TYR A 110 -9.77 0.57 -12.05
N ALA A 111 -9.18 1.02 -10.94
CA ALA A 111 -7.97 1.83 -10.94
C ALA A 111 -6.78 1.10 -11.58
N ILE A 112 -6.56 -0.18 -11.26
CA ILE A 112 -5.49 -1.00 -11.85
C ILE A 112 -5.60 -1.03 -13.37
N VAL A 113 -6.80 -1.28 -13.91
CA VAL A 113 -7.02 -1.33 -15.36
C VAL A 113 -6.71 0.02 -16.00
N LYS A 114 -7.21 1.12 -15.43
CA LYS A 114 -7.02 2.47 -15.96
C LYS A 114 -5.57 2.95 -15.88
N ALA A 115 -4.89 2.68 -14.78
CA ALA A 115 -3.50 3.09 -14.58
C ALA A 115 -2.55 2.37 -15.55
N LYS A 116 -2.82 1.10 -15.86
CA LYS A 116 -2.06 0.32 -16.85
C LYS A 116 -2.05 0.95 -18.23
N GLU A 117 -3.16 1.58 -18.66
CA GLU A 117 -3.25 2.31 -19.94
C GLU A 117 -2.29 3.52 -20.00
N LYS A 118 -1.84 4.01 -18.85
CA LYS A 118 -0.99 5.21 -18.70
C LYS A 118 0.40 4.90 -18.14
N ASN A 119 0.74 3.63 -17.97
CA ASN A 119 1.99 3.20 -17.33
C ASN A 119 2.20 3.84 -15.94
N ILE A 120 1.12 3.89 -15.15
CA ILE A 120 1.12 4.35 -13.76
C ILE A 120 0.98 3.13 -12.87
N GLU A 121 1.84 3.03 -11.86
CA GLU A 121 1.77 2.00 -10.84
C GLU A 121 0.63 2.29 -9.85
N ILE A 122 -0.12 1.26 -9.47
CA ILE A 122 -1.08 1.31 -8.37
C ILE A 122 -0.50 0.60 -7.16
N HIS A 123 -0.32 1.34 -6.07
CA HIS A 123 -0.02 0.74 -4.78
C HIS A 123 -1.24 0.88 -3.87
N ALA A 124 -1.62 -0.22 -3.25
CA ALA A 124 -2.72 -0.28 -2.30
C ALA A 124 -2.31 0.38 -0.99
N TRP A 125 -2.86 1.55 -0.68
CA TRP A 125 -2.68 2.23 0.59
C TRP A 125 -3.68 1.70 1.63
N VAL A 126 -3.14 1.07 2.68
CA VAL A 126 -3.89 0.35 3.70
C VAL A 126 -3.58 0.93 5.09
N PRO A 127 -4.48 1.76 5.66
CA PRO A 127 -4.49 2.04 7.10
C PRO A 127 -4.76 0.74 7.87
N ILE A 128 -3.97 0.40 8.89
CA ILE A 128 -3.97 -0.94 9.50
C ILE A 128 -4.72 -0.97 10.83
N PHE A 129 -4.19 -0.36 11.89
CA PHE A 129 -4.74 -0.58 13.23
C PHE A 129 -5.89 0.35 13.57
N VAL A 130 -6.05 1.47 12.86
CA VAL A 130 -7.17 2.40 13.11
C VAL A 130 -8.44 1.93 12.41
N VAL A 131 -9.49 1.68 13.19
CA VAL A 131 -10.69 0.96 12.72
C VAL A 131 -12.00 1.71 12.87
N THR A 132 -12.04 2.91 13.44
CA THR A 132 -13.31 3.67 13.49
C THR A 132 -13.21 5.07 12.89
N PRO A 133 -14.27 5.57 12.25
CA PRO A 133 -14.49 7.00 12.18
C PRO A 133 -14.92 7.53 13.57
N HIS A 134 -14.91 8.86 13.75
CA HIS A 134 -15.45 9.50 14.97
C HIS A 134 -16.98 9.48 15.04
N ASP A 135 -17.65 9.03 13.99
CA ASP A 135 -19.10 8.92 13.90
C ASP A 135 -19.48 7.47 13.63
N LEU A 136 -19.82 6.74 14.69
CA LEU A 136 -20.12 5.32 14.64
C LEU A 136 -21.39 4.98 13.86
N SER A 137 -22.24 5.96 13.51
CA SER A 137 -23.41 5.70 12.66
C SER A 137 -23.02 5.29 11.23
N LYS A 138 -21.75 5.47 10.85
CA LYS A 138 -21.20 5.13 9.54
C LYS A 138 -20.68 3.71 9.43
N ILE A 139 -20.55 2.97 10.53
CA ILE A 139 -20.09 1.58 10.53
C ILE A 139 -21.25 0.63 10.81
N SER A 140 -21.17 -0.59 10.28
CA SER A 140 -22.16 -1.65 10.52
C SER A 140 -22.17 -2.13 11.97
N GLU A 141 -23.29 -2.70 12.41
CA GLU A 141 -23.38 -3.43 13.69
C GLU A 141 -22.39 -4.60 13.74
N THR A 142 -22.12 -5.24 12.60
CA THR A 142 -21.17 -6.37 12.48
C THR A 142 -19.71 -5.96 12.25
N HIS A 143 -19.42 -4.65 12.27
CA HIS A 143 -18.07 -4.12 12.08
C HIS A 143 -17.09 -4.59 13.17
N ILE A 144 -15.79 -4.74 12.85
CA ILE A 144 -14.77 -5.31 13.76
C ILE A 144 -14.71 -4.60 15.11
N TYR A 145 -14.82 -3.27 15.12
CA TYR A 145 -14.91 -2.48 16.35
C TYR A 145 -16.05 -2.92 17.28
N ASN A 146 -17.17 -3.40 16.75
CA ASN A 146 -18.34 -3.81 17.53
C ASN A 146 -18.28 -5.28 17.96
N THR A 147 -17.73 -6.14 17.11
CA THR A 147 -17.70 -7.60 17.33
C THR A 147 -16.48 -8.10 18.09
N HIS A 148 -15.38 -7.33 18.11
CA HIS A 148 -14.11 -7.71 18.75
C HIS A 148 -13.61 -6.56 19.65
N LYS A 149 -14.39 -6.21 20.68
CA LYS A 149 -14.04 -5.12 21.61
C LYS A 149 -12.76 -5.41 22.38
N GLU A 150 -12.51 -6.68 22.66
CA GLU A 150 -11.32 -7.20 23.33
C GLU A 150 -10.04 -7.02 22.50
N TRP A 151 -10.15 -6.72 21.20
CA TRP A 151 -8.99 -6.40 20.36
C TRP A 151 -8.55 -4.95 20.43
N LEU A 152 -9.33 -4.05 21.05
CA LEU A 152 -8.99 -2.64 21.12
C LEU A 152 -7.82 -2.40 22.08
N THR A 153 -6.99 -1.41 21.78
CA THR A 153 -5.90 -1.03 22.70
C THR A 153 -6.44 -0.39 23.97
N TYR A 154 -5.71 -0.58 25.07
CA TYR A 154 -6.01 -0.05 26.39
C TYR A 154 -4.94 0.97 26.80
N ASP A 155 -5.32 1.91 27.65
CA ASP A 155 -4.36 2.75 28.35
C ASP A 155 -3.78 2.04 29.60
N GLN A 156 -2.77 2.65 30.21
CA GLN A 156 -2.10 2.08 31.39
C GLN A 156 -3.03 1.89 32.61
N SER A 157 -4.16 2.60 32.67
CA SER A 157 -5.14 2.44 33.75
C SER A 157 -6.14 1.32 33.48
N GLY A 158 -6.00 0.61 32.35
CA GLY A 158 -6.90 -0.45 31.93
C GLY A 158 -8.19 0.06 31.30
N VAL A 159 -8.22 1.29 30.80
CA VAL A 159 -9.37 1.85 30.09
C VAL A 159 -9.23 1.60 28.58
N VAL A 160 -10.28 1.04 27.98
CA VAL A 160 -10.36 0.81 26.53
C VAL A 160 -10.30 2.15 25.79
N MET A 161 -9.56 2.21 24.69
CA MET A 161 -9.52 3.39 23.82
C MET A 161 -10.91 3.78 23.30
N ALA A 162 -11.28 5.04 23.48
CA ALA A 162 -12.51 5.59 22.93
C ALA A 162 -12.40 5.84 21.42
N TYR A 163 -13.48 5.60 20.68
CA TYR A 163 -13.55 5.77 19.22
C TYR A 163 -13.43 7.23 18.73
N ASN A 164 -13.66 8.20 19.62
CA ASN A 164 -13.57 9.64 19.33
C ASN A 164 -12.26 10.25 19.82
N SER A 165 -11.29 9.42 20.21
CA SER A 165 -9.93 9.83 20.54
C SER A 165 -9.03 9.75 19.30
N HIS A 166 -8.02 10.62 19.22
CA HIS A 166 -7.03 10.65 18.13
C HIS A 166 -7.67 10.66 16.74
N GLU A 167 -7.32 9.72 15.87
CA GLU A 167 -7.92 9.54 14.56
C GLU A 167 -9.07 8.51 14.55
N GLY A 168 -9.38 7.85 15.67
CA GLY A 168 -10.30 6.74 15.80
C GLY A 168 -9.80 5.70 16.82
N ALA A 169 -10.60 4.69 17.13
CA ALA A 169 -10.14 3.56 17.96
C ALA A 169 -9.13 2.69 17.18
N PHE A 170 -8.14 2.15 17.90
CA PHE A 170 -7.10 1.28 17.36
C PHE A 170 -7.26 -0.14 17.89
N LEU A 171 -7.04 -1.13 17.01
CA LEU A 171 -6.76 -2.51 17.41
C LEU A 171 -5.33 -2.60 17.97
N ASP A 172 -5.12 -3.50 18.92
CA ASP A 172 -3.82 -3.70 19.55
C ASP A 172 -2.96 -4.70 18.74
N PRO A 173 -1.84 -4.27 18.13
CA PRO A 173 -0.96 -5.14 17.36
C PRO A 173 -0.28 -6.24 18.19
N GLY A 174 -0.29 -6.15 19.52
CA GLY A 174 0.25 -7.19 20.41
C GLY A 174 -0.63 -8.45 20.52
N ILE A 175 -1.84 -8.42 19.94
CA ILE A 175 -2.77 -9.55 19.96
C ILE A 175 -2.56 -10.44 18.72
N PRO A 176 -2.28 -11.74 18.86
CA PRO A 176 -2.07 -12.65 17.73
C PRO A 176 -3.23 -12.67 16.74
N ASP A 177 -4.47 -12.61 17.21
CA ASP A 177 -5.65 -12.61 16.34
C ASP A 177 -5.77 -11.32 15.51
N VAL A 178 -5.36 -10.17 16.05
CA VAL A 178 -5.28 -8.91 15.29
C VAL A 178 -4.21 -9.00 14.19
N GLN A 179 -3.08 -9.65 14.49
CA GLN A 179 -2.03 -9.90 13.49
C GLN A 179 -2.53 -10.81 12.37
N ASN A 180 -3.21 -11.91 12.72
CA ASN A 180 -3.79 -12.84 11.75
C ASN A 180 -4.86 -12.17 10.87
N TYR A 181 -5.79 -11.44 11.48
CA TYR A 181 -6.78 -10.63 10.77
C TYR A 181 -6.13 -9.65 9.78
N THR A 182 -5.08 -8.96 10.22
CA THR A 182 -4.33 -8.02 9.38
C THR A 182 -3.62 -8.72 8.22
N LEU A 183 -3.02 -9.88 8.47
CA LEU A 183 -2.35 -10.69 7.44
C LEU A 183 -3.35 -11.20 6.40
N ASP A 184 -4.55 -11.59 6.80
CA ASP A 184 -5.57 -12.06 5.88
C ASP A 184 -6.08 -10.94 4.95
N ILE A 185 -6.18 -9.70 5.43
CA ILE A 185 -6.44 -8.53 4.59
C ILE A 185 -5.35 -8.33 3.54
N PHE A 186 -4.07 -8.43 3.94
CA PHE A 186 -2.96 -8.29 2.98
C PHE A 186 -2.92 -9.44 1.97
N ARG A 187 -3.19 -10.67 2.41
CA ARG A 187 -3.31 -11.83 1.51
C ARG A 187 -4.42 -11.62 0.50
N ASP A 188 -5.58 -11.13 0.94
CA ASP A 188 -6.71 -10.83 0.06
C ASP A 188 -6.33 -9.87 -1.06
N ILE A 189 -5.74 -8.74 -0.69
CA ILE A 189 -5.32 -7.73 -1.65
C ILE A 189 -4.23 -8.28 -2.59
N ALA A 190 -3.18 -8.90 -2.04
CA ALA A 190 -2.02 -9.34 -2.81
C ALA A 190 -2.33 -10.51 -3.77
N ILE A 191 -3.24 -11.41 -3.39
CA ILE A 191 -3.59 -12.58 -4.20
C ILE A 191 -4.62 -12.21 -5.27
N ASN A 192 -5.62 -11.38 -4.94
CA ASN A 192 -6.73 -11.10 -5.86
C ASN A 192 -6.50 -9.92 -6.81
N TYR A 193 -5.48 -9.09 -6.58
CA TYR A 193 -5.24 -7.88 -7.34
C TYR A 193 -3.81 -7.78 -7.86
N ASN A 194 -3.66 -7.49 -9.15
CA ASN A 194 -2.37 -7.22 -9.78
C ASN A 194 -1.91 -5.78 -9.50
N ILE A 195 -1.62 -5.50 -8.23
CA ILE A 195 -1.05 -4.24 -7.74
C ILE A 195 0.49 -4.25 -7.83
N ASP A 196 1.08 -3.06 -7.87
CA ASP A 196 2.54 -2.88 -7.92
C ASP A 196 3.18 -2.85 -6.51
N GLY A 197 2.36 -2.63 -5.47
CA GLY A 197 2.81 -2.66 -4.08
C GLY A 197 1.70 -2.39 -3.06
N ILE A 198 2.04 -2.57 -1.78
CA ILE A 198 1.17 -2.23 -0.65
C ILE A 198 1.89 -1.15 0.17
N GLN A 199 1.22 -0.01 0.37
CA GLN A 199 1.66 1.04 1.28
C GLN A 199 0.97 0.85 2.64
N LEU A 200 1.76 0.50 3.65
CA LEU A 200 1.32 0.35 5.03
C LEU A 200 1.15 1.72 5.68
N ASP A 201 0.00 1.97 6.29
CA ASP A 201 -0.28 3.20 7.03
C ASP A 201 -0.93 2.87 8.38
N TYR A 202 -0.79 3.77 9.35
CA TYR A 202 -1.23 3.54 10.74
C TYR A 202 -0.75 2.18 11.32
N ILE A 203 0.46 1.76 10.97
CA ILE A 203 1.16 0.61 11.57
C ILE A 203 1.84 1.00 12.90
N ARG A 204 1.04 1.56 13.81
CA ARG A 204 1.52 2.12 15.08
C ARG A 204 0.43 2.08 16.13
N TYR A 205 0.82 2.23 17.39
CA TYR A 205 -0.08 2.68 18.45
C TYR A 205 -0.49 4.15 18.22
N PRO A 206 -1.65 4.58 18.75
CA PRO A 206 -2.11 5.96 18.65
C PRO A 206 -1.14 6.95 19.31
N ASP A 207 -0.63 6.65 20.50
CA ASP A 207 0.44 7.37 21.21
C ASP A 207 1.13 6.46 22.26
N SER A 208 1.93 7.05 23.16
CA SER A 208 2.68 6.34 24.21
C SER A 208 1.85 5.91 25.43
N LEU A 209 0.61 6.35 25.56
CA LEU A 209 -0.29 6.01 26.68
C LEU A 209 -1.03 4.68 26.45
N TYR A 210 -1.00 4.16 25.22
CA TYR A 210 -1.68 2.95 24.79
C TYR A 210 -0.71 1.77 24.58
N GLY A 211 -1.27 0.57 24.36
CA GLY A 211 -0.53 -0.70 24.25
C GLY A 211 -0.59 -1.59 25.48
N PHE A 212 -1.54 -1.31 26.37
CA PHE A 212 -1.72 -2.05 27.63
C PHE A 212 -2.88 -3.04 27.59
N ASN A 213 -3.27 -3.55 26.40
CA ASN A 213 -4.32 -4.55 26.32
C ASN A 213 -3.93 -5.81 27.14
N PRO A 214 -4.81 -6.35 27.99
CA PRO A 214 -4.48 -7.49 28.84
C PRO A 214 -4.00 -8.74 28.09
N ILE A 215 -4.53 -9.02 26.89
CA ILE A 215 -4.10 -10.13 26.04
C ILE A 215 -2.70 -9.86 25.49
N ALA A 216 -2.45 -8.63 25.03
CA ALA A 216 -1.14 -8.23 24.52
C ALA A 216 -0.07 -8.33 25.62
N ILE A 217 -0.34 -7.81 26.83
CA ILE A 217 0.60 -7.87 27.96
C ILE A 217 0.92 -9.31 28.36
N GLN A 218 -0.06 -10.23 28.36
CA GLN A 218 0.18 -11.64 28.72
C GLN A 218 1.16 -12.36 27.79
N ASN A 219 1.36 -11.86 26.58
CA ASN A 219 2.28 -12.44 25.59
C ASN A 219 3.73 -11.97 25.75
N PHE A 220 4.03 -11.08 26.70
CA PHE A 220 5.37 -10.56 27.01
C PHE A 220 5.76 -10.82 28.47
#